data_AF-A0A4S8MT48-F1
#
_entry.id   AF-A0A4S8MT48-F1
#
_cell.length_a   1.000
_cell.length_b   1.000
_cell.length_c   1.000
_cell.angle_alpha   90.00
_cell.angle_beta   90.00
_cell.angle_gamma   90.00
#
_symmetry.space_group_name_H-M   'P 1'
#
loop_
_entity.id
_entity.type
_entity.pdbx_description
1 polymer ?
#
loop_
_entity_poly.entity_id
_entity_poly.type
_entity_poly.pdbx_seq_one_letter_code
_entity_poly.pdbx_strand_id
1 'polypeptide(L)'
;KQWNSVFSALSVIASRTAVPHVDSTGDCKYFDALVAIGTAKEARIVLCDLGAEFCYKPGTALFFSGKLWEHKVPDWFSGERICYASYMRPEI
;
A
#
# COMPACT_ATOMS: atom_id res chain seq x y z
N LYS A 1 -2.46 28.24 2.43
CA LYS A 1 -1.22 27.42 2.33
C LYS A 1 -1.56 26.21 1.48
N GLN A 2 -0.78 25.95 0.42
CA GLN A 2 -0.98 24.81 -0.46
C GLN A 2 0.07 23.75 -0.11
N TRP A 3 -0.37 22.54 0.26
CA TRP A 3 0.53 21.42 0.49
C TRP A 3 0.60 20.62 -0.82
N ASN A 4 1.75 20.66 -1.49
CA ASN A 4 1.95 19.89 -2.71
C ASN A 4 2.27 18.44 -2.35
N SER A 5 1.75 17.49 -3.13
CA SER A 5 2.15 16.09 -3.02
C SER A 5 3.63 15.96 -3.39
N VAL A 6 4.38 15.18 -2.60
CA VAL A 6 5.74 14.76 -2.96
C VAL A 6 5.73 13.58 -3.92
N PHE A 7 4.58 12.92 -4.08
CA PHE A 7 4.37 11.79 -4.99
C PHE A 7 3.89 12.27 -6.36
N SER A 8 4.41 11.66 -7.43
CA SER A 8 3.97 11.95 -8.81
C SER A 8 2.74 11.13 -9.25
N ALA A 9 2.37 10.08 -8.51
CA ALA A 9 1.20 9.26 -8.83
C ALA A 9 0.38 8.89 -7.59
N LEU A 10 -0.91 8.62 -7.82
CA LEU A 10 -1.86 8.09 -6.85
C LEU A 10 -2.69 6.99 -7.50
N SER A 11 -2.94 5.91 -6.77
CA SER A 11 -3.88 4.86 -7.16
C SER A 11 -4.83 4.54 -6.02
N VAL A 12 -6.08 4.20 -6.36
CA VAL A 12 -7.10 3.80 -5.39
C VAL A 12 -7.40 2.32 -5.61
N ILE A 13 -7.24 1.52 -4.55
CA ILE A 13 -7.43 0.07 -4.57
C ILE A 13 -8.58 -0.27 -3.64
N ALA A 14 -9.68 -0.80 -4.18
CA ALA A 14 -10.88 -1.15 -3.41
C ALA A 14 -11.10 -2.66 -3.37
N SER A 15 -11.27 -3.19 -2.15
CA SER A 15 -11.60 -4.58 -1.79
C SER A 15 -10.83 -5.65 -2.56
N ARG A 16 -9.57 -5.35 -2.87
CA ARG A 16 -8.67 -6.21 -3.62
C ARG A 16 -7.65 -6.87 -2.71
N THR A 17 -7.55 -8.19 -2.78
CA THR A 17 -6.39 -8.95 -2.29
C THR A 17 -5.22 -8.84 -3.26
N ALA A 18 -4.02 -9.18 -2.81
CA ALA A 18 -2.84 -9.23 -3.66
C ALA A 18 -2.04 -10.48 -3.34
N VAL A 19 -1.64 -11.21 -4.38
CA VAL A 19 -0.61 -12.26 -4.29
C VAL A 19 0.75 -11.62 -3.97
N PRO A 20 1.76 -12.39 -3.52
CA PRO A 20 3.12 -11.87 -3.38
C PRO A 20 3.61 -11.23 -4.69
N HIS A 21 4.09 -9.99 -4.60
CA HIS A 21 4.67 -9.25 -5.72
C HIS A 21 5.56 -8.10 -5.23
N VAL A 22 6.36 -7.57 -6.14
CA VAL A 22 6.89 -6.20 -6.07
C VAL A 22 6.17 -5.36 -7.10
N ASP A 23 6.07 -4.05 -6.85
CA ASP A 23 5.43 -3.14 -7.79
C ASP A 23 6.22 -3.06 -9.10
N SER A 24 5.51 -3.18 -10.23
CA SER A 24 6.10 -3.08 -11.57
C SER A 24 6.47 -1.64 -11.92
N THR A 25 5.72 -0.68 -11.40
CA THR A 25 5.99 0.76 -11.48
C THR A 25 6.55 1.25 -10.14
N GLY A 26 7.13 2.45 -10.10
CA GLY A 26 7.75 2.94 -8.88
C GLY A 26 9.26 3.14 -9.03
N ASP A 27 9.89 3.62 -7.95
CA ASP A 27 11.33 3.71 -7.80
C ASP A 27 11.73 3.16 -6.42
N CYS A 28 12.71 2.24 -6.41
CA CYS A 28 13.16 1.58 -5.18
C CYS A 28 13.83 2.53 -4.17
N LYS A 29 14.20 3.75 -4.59
CA LYS A 29 14.81 4.79 -3.75
C LYS A 29 13.77 5.60 -2.97
N TYR A 30 12.48 5.42 -3.27
CA TYR A 30 11.40 6.15 -2.64
C TYR A 30 10.46 5.22 -1.90
N PHE A 31 9.82 5.76 -0.86
CA PHE A 31 8.71 5.08 -0.21
C PHE A 31 7.41 5.37 -0.95
N ASP A 32 6.56 4.37 -0.96
CA ASP A 32 5.16 4.49 -1.28
C ASP A 32 4.39 4.72 0.03
N ALA A 33 3.39 5.59 -0.01
CA ALA A 33 2.50 5.84 1.11
C ALA A 33 1.18 5.13 0.87
N LEU A 34 0.92 4.09 1.65
CA LEU A 34 -0.35 3.38 1.64
C LEU A 34 -1.21 3.83 2.81
N VAL A 35 -2.34 4.48 2.52
CA VAL A 35 -3.34 4.87 3.52
C VAL A 35 -4.55 3.96 3.39
N ALA A 36 -4.81 3.17 4.43
CA ALA A 36 -6.00 2.34 4.53
C ALA A 36 -7.16 3.11 5.14
N ILE A 37 -8.30 3.10 4.45
CA ILE A 37 -9.60 3.55 4.94
C ILE A 37 -10.66 2.46 4.69
N GLY A 38 -11.91 2.77 4.99
CA GLY A 38 -13.04 1.85 4.80
C GLY A 38 -13.45 1.18 6.10
N THR A 39 -13.88 -0.08 6.02
CA THR A 39 -14.49 -0.82 7.14
C THR A 39 -13.81 -2.15 7.45
N ALA A 40 -12.84 -2.60 6.64
CA ALA A 40 -12.12 -3.86 6.83
C ALA A 40 -11.14 -3.83 8.03
N LYS A 41 -11.64 -4.05 9.25
CA LYS A 41 -10.85 -3.96 10.49
C LYS A 41 -9.77 -5.03 10.66
N GLU A 42 -9.90 -6.14 9.93
CA GLU A 42 -9.01 -7.29 10.00
C GLU A 42 -8.08 -7.39 8.78
N ALA A 43 -8.12 -6.40 7.89
CA ALA A 43 -7.19 -6.34 6.77
C ALA A 43 -5.75 -6.26 7.29
N ARG A 44 -4.85 -6.93 6.57
CA ARG A 44 -3.43 -7.03 6.89
C ARG A 44 -2.62 -6.90 5.60
N ILE A 45 -1.37 -6.50 5.76
CA ILE A 45 -0.37 -6.51 4.69
C ILE A 45 0.86 -7.24 5.20
N VAL A 46 1.43 -8.06 4.34
CA VAL A 46 2.61 -8.88 4.67
C VAL A 46 3.76 -8.39 3.82
N LEU A 47 4.90 -8.09 4.46
CA LEU A 47 6.19 -7.88 3.79
C LEU A 47 6.93 -9.21 3.87
N CYS A 48 6.88 -9.97 2.77
CA CYS A 48 7.31 -11.37 2.71
C CYS A 48 8.77 -11.55 3.10
N ASP A 49 9.66 -10.72 2.55
CA ASP A 49 11.11 -10.80 2.77
C ASP A 49 11.51 -10.52 4.23
N LEU A 50 10.66 -9.78 4.96
CA LEU A 50 10.86 -9.47 6.37
C LEU A 50 10.23 -10.51 7.31
N GLY A 51 9.46 -11.46 6.77
CA GLY A 51 8.64 -12.38 7.56
C GLY A 51 7.65 -11.65 8.48
N ALA A 52 7.23 -10.44 8.11
CA ALA A 52 6.47 -9.53 8.97
C ALA A 52 5.06 -9.30 8.42
N GLU A 53 4.08 -9.31 9.33
CA GLU A 53 2.67 -9.01 9.07
C GLU A 53 2.26 -7.77 9.86
N PHE A 54 1.65 -6.81 9.18
CA PHE A 54 1.22 -5.55 9.77
C PHE A 54 -0.31 -5.45 9.72
N CYS A 55 -0.89 -4.97 10.82
CA CYS A 55 -2.29 -4.58 10.84
C CYS A 55 -2.51 -3.47 9.81
N TYR A 56 -3.50 -3.65 8.95
CA TYR A 56 -3.78 -2.77 7.83
C TYR A 56 -5.26 -2.33 7.81
N LYS A 57 -5.76 -2.05 9.00
CA LYS A 57 -7.13 -1.59 9.27
C LYS A 57 -7.34 -0.13 8.86
N PRO A 58 -8.59 0.35 8.75
CA PRO A 58 -8.89 1.75 8.52
C PRO A 58 -8.18 2.67 9.52
N GLY A 59 -7.58 3.75 9.01
CA GLY A 59 -6.74 4.68 9.76
C GLY A 59 -5.26 4.32 9.78
N THR A 60 -4.85 3.22 9.17
CA THR A 60 -3.43 2.84 9.06
C THR A 60 -2.76 3.58 7.90
N ALA A 61 -1.60 4.16 8.14
CA ALA A 61 -0.69 4.60 7.11
C ALA A 61 0.60 3.76 7.18
N LEU A 62 1.01 3.18 6.05
CA LEU A 62 2.24 2.41 5.93
C LEU A 62 3.13 3.04 4.88
N PHE A 63 4.43 3.15 5.18
CA PHE A 63 5.45 3.68 4.29
C PHE A 63 6.52 2.63 4.08
N PHE A 64 6.67 2.17 2.84
CA PHE A 64 7.72 1.24 2.43
C PHE A 64 7.92 1.35 0.92
N SER A 65 9.02 0.81 0.39
CA SER A 65 9.21 0.77 -1.06
C SER A 65 8.61 -0.51 -1.63
N GLY A 66 7.48 -0.39 -2.33
CA GLY A 66 6.77 -1.52 -2.94
C GLY A 66 7.53 -2.15 -4.10
N LYS A 67 8.48 -1.41 -4.69
CA LYS A 67 9.42 -1.92 -5.71
C LYS A 67 10.63 -2.65 -5.11
N LEU A 68 10.92 -2.46 -3.82
CA LEU A 68 12.03 -3.11 -3.13
C LEU A 68 11.62 -4.36 -2.37
N TRP A 69 10.44 -4.34 -1.73
CA TRP A 69 10.00 -5.40 -0.81
C TRP A 69 8.85 -6.20 -1.41
N GLU A 70 8.99 -7.53 -1.48
CA GLU A 70 7.89 -8.40 -1.86
C GLU A 70 6.78 -8.30 -0.80
N HIS A 71 5.56 -8.02 -1.26
CA HIS A 71 4.44 -7.80 -0.38
C HIS A 71 3.14 -8.41 -0.92
N LYS A 72 2.21 -8.68 0.00
CA LYS A 72 0.89 -9.24 -0.32
C LYS A 72 -0.19 -8.70 0.62
N VAL A 73 -1.42 -8.75 0.14
CA VAL A 73 -2.63 -8.49 0.94
C VAL A 73 -3.48 -9.76 0.89
N PRO A 74 -3.41 -10.62 1.92
CA PRO A 74 -4.24 -11.82 1.96
C PRO A 74 -5.72 -11.46 2.15
N ASP A 75 -6.57 -12.47 2.07
CA ASP A 75 -7.99 -12.32 2.32
C ASP A 75 -8.29 -11.93 3.78
N TRP A 76 -9.46 -11.32 4.00
CA TRP A 76 -9.94 -10.86 5.31
C TRP A 76 -11.41 -11.22 5.49
N PHE A 77 -11.87 -11.29 6.75
CA PHE A 77 -13.21 -11.83 7.06
C PHE A 77 -14.36 -10.97 6.53
N SER A 78 -14.29 -9.65 6.72
CA SER A 78 -15.42 -8.75 6.39
C SER A 78 -15.01 -7.30 6.20
N GLY A 79 -15.90 -6.54 5.56
CA GLY A 79 -15.75 -5.11 5.34
C GLY A 79 -14.99 -4.76 4.06
N GLU A 80 -14.99 -3.47 3.73
CA GLU A 80 -14.35 -2.93 2.54
C GLU A 80 -12.98 -2.37 2.88
N ARG A 81 -11.95 -2.84 2.17
CA ARG A 81 -10.62 -2.28 2.22
C ARG A 81 -10.53 -1.24 1.10
N ILE A 82 -10.26 0.02 1.44
CA ILE A 82 -9.92 1.03 0.44
C ILE A 82 -8.52 1.54 0.76
N CYS A 83 -7.62 1.46 -0.20
CA CYS A 83 -6.26 1.97 -0.07
C CYS A 83 -6.01 3.09 -1.07
N TYR A 84 -5.54 4.23 -0.56
CA TYR A 84 -4.83 5.21 -1.35
C TYR A 84 -3.35 4.84 -1.35
N ALA A 85 -2.82 4.53 -2.52
CA ALA A 85 -1.41 4.25 -2.75
C ALA A 85 -0.79 5.42 -3.49
N SER A 86 -0.01 6.23 -2.78
CA SER A 86 0.76 7.34 -3.37
C SER A 86 2.20 6.90 -3.56
N TYR A 87 2.75 7.08 -4.77
CA TYR A 87 4.07 6.56 -5.12
C TYR A 87 4.76 7.42 -6.18
N MET A 88 6.06 7.23 -6.32
CA MET A 88 6.87 7.93 -7.32
C MET A 88 6.87 7.14 -8.63
N ARG A 89 6.34 7.71 -9.71
CA ARG A 89 6.61 7.26 -11.08
C ARG A 89 7.70 8.15 -11.69
N PRO A 90 8.91 7.61 -11.96
CA PRO A 90 10.01 8.39 -12.56
C PRO A 90 9.72 8.90 -13.97
N GLU A 91 8.78 8.25 -14.66
CA GLU A 91 8.41 8.52 -16.05
C GLU A 91 7.38 9.66 -16.18
N ILE A 92 6.93 10.25 -15.05
CA ILE A 92 5.95 11.35 -14.98
C ILE A 92 6.62 12.58 -14.35
#